data_AF-A0A661WLJ1-F1
#
_entry.id   AF-A0A661WLJ1-F1
#
_cell.length_a   1.000
_cell.length_b   1.000
_cell.length_c   1.000
_cell.angle_alpha   90.00
_cell.angle_beta   90.00
_cell.angle_gamma   90.00
#
_symmetry.space_group_name_H-M   'P 1'
#
loop_
_entity.id
_entity.type
_entity.pdbx_description
1 polymer ?
#
loop_
_entity_poly.entity_id
_entity_poly.type
_entity_poly.pdbx_seq_one_letter_code
_entity_poly.pdbx_strand_id
1 'polypeptide(L)'
;MHVEAVRGIQAKIGINEQHLQCGTHPPIDKATAERLLIAGEKPTPIRHNCSGKHTGMLALVKLRGLPLDTYLDTEHPVQKDILAAFSEMCQIAPEKVSIGIDGCSAPNFAIPLYNAALGFARLVDPRDLPEKRAKACKTITAAMMAHPEMVSGFGRFDTRLMQVGRGKLVVKVGAEGY
;
A
#
# COMPACT_ATOMS: atom_id res chain seq x y z
N MET A 1 12.64 6.23 -10.29
CA MET A 1 11.49 6.84 -9.58
C MET A 1 11.02 6.05 -8.35
N HIS A 2 10.24 4.96 -8.45
CA HIS A 2 9.65 4.33 -7.23
C HIS A 2 10.68 3.80 -6.24
N VAL A 3 11.75 3.14 -6.73
CA VAL A 3 12.86 2.69 -5.88
C VAL A 3 13.51 3.87 -5.15
N GLU A 4 13.71 5.00 -5.83
CA GLU A 4 14.30 6.20 -5.22
C GLU A 4 13.36 6.82 -4.17
N ALA A 5 12.05 6.85 -4.45
CA ALA A 5 11.07 7.33 -3.48
C ALA A 5 11.04 6.46 -2.23
N VAL A 6 11.06 5.13 -2.39
CA VAL A 6 11.14 4.18 -1.27
C VAL A 6 12.43 4.38 -0.48
N ARG A 7 13.59 4.49 -1.14
CA ARG A 7 14.87 4.79 -0.47
C ARG A 7 14.83 6.11 0.29
N GLY A 8 14.21 7.13 -0.30
CA GLY A 8 14.04 8.44 0.34
C GLY A 8 13.21 8.36 1.62
N ILE A 9 12.13 7.57 1.63
CA ILE A 9 11.33 7.33 2.83
C ILE A 9 12.13 6.52 3.86
N GLN A 10 12.78 5.43 3.43
CA GLN A 10 13.60 4.57 4.31
C GLN A 10 14.71 5.36 5.02
N ALA A 11 15.40 6.24 4.30
CA ALA A 11 16.42 7.12 4.87
C ALA A 11 15.84 8.07 5.94
N LYS A 12 14.66 8.66 5.69
CA LYS A 12 13.98 9.57 6.64
C LYS A 12 13.58 8.88 7.95
N ILE A 13 13.20 7.60 7.88
CA ILE A 13 12.74 6.83 9.04
C ILE A 13 13.84 5.96 9.67
N GLY A 14 15.06 5.99 9.12
CA GLY A 14 16.21 5.25 9.65
C GLY A 14 16.07 3.73 9.53
N ILE A 15 15.55 3.26 8.39
CA ILE A 15 15.56 1.83 8.02
C ILE A 15 16.28 1.64 6.68
N ASN A 16 16.44 0.39 6.28
CA ASN A 16 17.02 0.01 4.99
C ASN A 16 16.29 -1.19 4.38
N GLU A 17 16.69 -1.59 3.18
CA GLU A 17 16.09 -2.69 2.42
C GLU A 17 16.06 -4.04 3.16
N GLN A 18 16.96 -4.30 4.11
CA GLN A 18 17.03 -5.57 4.84
C GLN A 18 15.83 -5.78 5.78
N HIS A 19 15.12 -4.72 6.14
CA HIS A 19 13.90 -4.80 6.94
C HIS A 19 12.66 -5.16 6.09
N LEU A 20 12.77 -5.14 4.76
CA LEU A 20 11.66 -5.50 3.88
C LEU A 20 11.47 -7.02 3.87
N GLN A 21 10.24 -7.45 4.17
CA GLN A 21 9.84 -8.86 4.22
C GLN A 21 8.86 -9.22 3.09
N CYS A 22 8.84 -8.41 2.02
CA CYS A 22 7.95 -8.61 0.87
C CYS A 22 8.44 -9.66 -0.13
N GLY A 23 9.62 -10.27 0.08
CA GLY A 23 10.21 -11.18 -0.88
C GLY A 23 10.66 -10.47 -2.16
N THR A 24 10.66 -11.19 -3.29
CA THR A 24 11.11 -10.65 -4.59
C THR A 24 10.28 -11.24 -5.72
N HIS A 25 10.10 -10.46 -6.78
CA HIS A 25 9.57 -10.92 -8.07
C HIS A 25 10.20 -10.10 -9.21
N PRO A 26 10.17 -10.56 -10.47
CA PRO A 26 10.58 -9.75 -11.61
C PRO A 26 9.77 -8.45 -11.69
N PRO A 27 10.38 -7.27 -11.95
CA PRO A 27 9.65 -6.02 -12.08
C PRO A 27 8.54 -6.12 -13.13
N ILE A 28 7.40 -5.46 -12.86
CA ILE A 28 6.27 -5.41 -13.79
C ILE A 28 6.62 -4.59 -15.05
N ASP A 29 7.47 -3.59 -14.90
CA ASP A 29 7.96 -2.80 -16.04
C ASP A 29 8.93 -3.64 -16.89
N LYS A 30 8.50 -3.95 -18.12
CA LYS A 30 9.21 -4.84 -19.03
C LYS A 30 10.63 -4.35 -19.34
N ALA A 31 10.80 -3.06 -19.62
CA ALA A 31 12.11 -2.47 -19.91
C ALA A 31 13.07 -2.62 -18.72
N THR A 32 12.57 -2.40 -17.49
CA THR A 32 13.35 -2.62 -16.28
C THR A 32 13.71 -4.10 -16.09
N ALA A 33 12.77 -5.01 -16.31
CA ALA A 33 13.01 -6.45 -16.20
C ALA A 33 14.06 -6.95 -17.21
N GLU A 34 13.97 -6.51 -18.47
CA GLU A 34 14.94 -6.84 -19.52
C GLU A 34 16.32 -6.27 -19.20
N ARG A 35 16.40 -5.02 -18.74
CA ARG A 35 17.68 -4.40 -18.31
C ARG A 35 18.34 -5.21 -17.19
N LEU A 36 17.58 -5.62 -16.18
CA LEU A 36 18.09 -6.45 -15.07
C LEU A 36 18.63 -7.78 -15.58
N LEU A 37 17.89 -8.43 -16.48
CA LEU A 37 18.27 -9.71 -17.07
C LEU A 37 19.58 -9.58 -17.87
N ILE A 38 19.69 -8.57 -18.73
CA ILE A 38 20.89 -8.30 -19.52
C ILE A 38 22.09 -8.00 -18.63
N ALA A 39 21.88 -7.26 -17.53
CA ALA A 39 22.93 -6.92 -16.57
C ALA A 39 23.29 -8.06 -15.60
N GLY A 40 22.56 -9.19 -15.61
CA GLY A 40 22.73 -10.26 -14.62
C GLY A 40 22.34 -9.85 -13.19
N GLU A 41 21.61 -8.75 -13.02
CA GLU A 41 21.14 -8.25 -11.73
C GLU A 41 19.89 -9.02 -11.29
N LYS A 42 19.90 -9.58 -10.07
CA LYS A 42 18.70 -10.20 -9.48
C LYS A 42 17.76 -9.13 -8.88
N PRO A 43 16.43 -9.31 -8.96
CA PRO A 43 15.50 -8.47 -8.21
C PRO A 43 15.78 -8.55 -6.71
N THR A 44 15.64 -7.41 -6.04
CA THR A 44 15.80 -7.28 -4.58
C THR A 44 14.49 -6.78 -3.96
N PRO A 45 14.26 -6.93 -2.65
CA PRO A 45 12.99 -6.56 -2.01
C PRO A 45 12.53 -5.13 -2.29
N ILE A 46 13.44 -4.17 -2.47
CA ILE A 46 13.07 -2.79 -2.79
C ILE A 46 12.38 -2.63 -4.14
N ARG A 47 12.55 -3.58 -5.06
CA ARG A 47 11.90 -3.62 -6.38
C ARG A 47 10.61 -4.43 -6.39
N HIS A 48 10.24 -5.05 -5.27
CA HIS A 48 8.93 -5.66 -5.12
C HIS A 48 7.85 -4.57 -5.20
N ASN A 49 6.72 -4.83 -5.88
CA ASN A 49 5.66 -3.84 -6.07
C ASN A 49 5.05 -3.34 -4.75
N CYS A 50 5.05 -4.18 -3.71
CA CYS A 50 4.64 -3.88 -2.35
C CYS A 50 5.72 -3.22 -1.47
N SER A 51 6.94 -2.94 -1.95
CA SER A 51 8.01 -2.39 -1.11
C SER A 51 7.64 -1.05 -0.46
N GLY A 52 6.82 -0.22 -1.13
CA GLY A 52 6.24 0.99 -0.56
C GLY A 52 5.24 0.73 0.57
N LYS A 53 4.36 -0.28 0.43
CA LYS A 53 3.43 -0.72 1.49
C LYS A 53 4.19 -1.16 2.73
N HIS A 54 5.23 -1.99 2.55
CA HIS A 54 6.06 -2.47 3.66
C HIS A 54 6.85 -1.33 4.31
N THR A 55 7.41 -0.41 3.51
CA THR A 55 8.07 0.79 4.04
C THR A 55 7.11 1.66 4.85
N GLY A 56 5.85 1.77 4.43
CA GLY A 56 4.79 2.46 5.20
C GLY A 56 4.48 1.79 6.53
N MET A 57 4.37 0.45 6.55
CA MET A 57 4.21 -0.31 7.80
C MET A 57 5.40 -0.09 8.74
N LEU A 58 6.63 -0.20 8.23
CA LEU A 58 7.85 0.02 9.00
C LEU A 58 7.99 1.47 9.49
N ALA A 59 7.49 2.46 8.74
CA ALA A 59 7.42 3.84 9.20
C ALA A 59 6.53 3.98 10.44
N LEU A 60 5.38 3.29 10.46
CA LEU A 60 4.49 3.26 11.63
C LEU A 60 5.12 2.50 12.80
N VAL A 61 5.82 1.39 12.54
CA VAL A 61 6.62 0.66 13.56
C VAL A 61 7.64 1.60 14.21
N LYS A 62 8.41 2.33 13.41
CA LYS A 62 9.39 3.32 13.90
C LYS A 62 8.74 4.44 14.71
N LEU A 63 7.62 4.99 14.23
CA LEU A 63 6.88 6.03 14.93
C LEU A 63 6.41 5.57 16.33
N ARG A 64 6.09 4.28 16.48
CA ARG A 64 5.63 3.70 17.73
C ARG A 64 6.73 3.08 18.60
N GLY A 65 7.99 3.04 18.12
CA GLY A 65 9.09 2.40 18.83
C GLY A 65 8.92 0.88 19.02
N LEU A 66 8.35 0.20 18.02
CA LEU A 66 8.05 -1.24 18.06
C LEU A 66 9.12 -2.08 17.34
N PRO A 67 9.14 -3.43 17.55
CA PRO A 67 10.08 -4.32 16.86
C PRO A 67 9.92 -4.31 15.34
N LEU A 68 11.02 -4.19 14.61
CA LEU A 68 11.01 -4.14 13.13
C LEU A 68 10.89 -5.52 12.49
N ASP A 69 11.29 -6.58 13.17
CA ASP A 69 11.45 -7.91 12.54
C ASP A 69 10.16 -8.74 12.51
N THR A 70 9.14 -8.32 13.26
CA THR A 70 7.86 -9.03 13.42
C THR A 70 6.67 -8.22 12.95
N TYR A 71 6.89 -7.15 12.17
CA TYR A 71 5.82 -6.23 11.77
C TYR A 71 4.72 -6.85 10.91
N LEU A 72 4.95 -8.03 10.32
CA LEU A 72 3.94 -8.78 9.56
C LEU A 72 3.10 -9.72 10.42
N ASP A 73 3.51 -10.00 11.66
CA ASP A 73 2.77 -10.88 12.56
C ASP A 73 1.42 -10.25 12.88
N THR A 74 0.33 -11.03 12.77
CA THR A 74 -1.04 -10.53 13.03
C THR A 74 -1.21 -9.99 14.45
N GLU A 75 -0.42 -10.52 15.39
CA GLU A 75 -0.41 -10.06 16.77
C GLU A 75 0.41 -8.79 17.00
N HIS A 76 1.21 -8.37 16.01
CA HIS A 76 2.01 -7.15 16.09
C HIS A 76 1.09 -5.92 16.22
N PRO A 77 1.38 -4.96 17.12
CA PRO A 77 0.49 -3.83 17.35
C PRO A 77 0.17 -3.00 16.10
N VAL A 78 1.11 -2.91 15.14
CA VAL A 78 0.85 -2.24 13.85
C VAL A 78 -0.16 -2.98 12.99
N GLN A 79 -0.18 -4.32 12.98
CA GLN A 79 -1.20 -5.06 12.24
C GLN A 79 -2.58 -4.91 12.88
N LYS A 80 -2.64 -4.83 14.21
CA LYS A 80 -3.87 -4.51 14.95
C LYS A 80 -4.37 -3.10 14.63
N ASP A 81 -3.49 -2.11 14.54
CA ASP A 81 -3.86 -0.75 14.11
C ASP A 81 -4.42 -0.74 12.68
N ILE A 82 -3.76 -1.46 11.76
CA ILE A 82 -4.18 -1.56 10.36
C ILE A 82 -5.55 -2.23 10.26
N LEU A 83 -5.77 -3.32 10.99
CA LEU A 83 -7.07 -4.01 11.05
C LEU A 83 -8.16 -3.10 11.65
N ALA A 84 -7.88 -2.40 12.75
CA ALA A 84 -8.84 -1.47 13.35
C ALA A 84 -9.18 -0.34 12.37
N ALA A 85 -8.19 0.20 11.68
CA ALA A 85 -8.38 1.24 10.69
C ALA A 85 -9.17 0.75 9.47
N PHE A 86 -8.92 -0.47 9.01
CA PHE A 86 -9.65 -1.10 7.92
C PHE A 86 -11.11 -1.38 8.30
N SER A 87 -11.34 -1.92 9.50
CA SER A 87 -12.65 -2.21 10.07
C SER A 87 -13.52 -0.95 10.22
N GLU A 88 -12.94 0.16 10.68
CA GLU A 88 -13.62 1.46 10.74
C GLU A 88 -14.09 1.92 9.34
N MET A 89 -13.21 1.83 8.34
CA MET A 89 -13.52 2.23 6.97
C MET A 89 -14.62 1.35 6.36
N CYS A 90 -14.50 0.04 6.53
CA CYS A 90 -15.40 -0.95 5.92
C CYS A 90 -16.67 -1.20 6.75
N GLN A 91 -16.80 -0.56 7.91
CA GLN A 91 -17.95 -0.66 8.80
C GLN A 91 -18.27 -2.11 9.20
N ILE A 92 -17.22 -2.85 9.55
CA ILE A 92 -17.28 -4.26 9.96
C ILE A 92 -16.50 -4.44 11.26
N ALA A 93 -16.98 -5.31 12.15
CA ALA A 93 -16.28 -5.61 13.39
C ALA A 93 -14.98 -6.38 13.07
N PRO A 94 -13.83 -6.07 13.72
CA PRO A 94 -12.56 -6.74 13.47
C PRO A 94 -12.62 -8.27 13.53
N GLU A 95 -13.45 -8.81 14.42
CA GLU A 95 -13.62 -10.26 14.64
C GLU A 95 -14.34 -10.95 13.47
N LYS A 96 -15.02 -10.19 12.61
CA LYS A 96 -15.69 -10.68 11.40
C LYS A 96 -14.81 -10.60 10.15
N VAL A 97 -13.61 -10.03 10.27
CA VAL A 97 -12.65 -9.94 9.16
C VAL A 97 -11.85 -11.23 9.10
N SER A 98 -11.95 -11.95 7.98
CA SER A 98 -11.10 -13.11 7.73
C SER A 98 -9.72 -12.65 7.26
N ILE A 99 -8.65 -13.22 7.81
CA ILE A 99 -7.27 -12.83 7.50
C ILE A 99 -6.61 -13.93 6.68
N GLY A 100 -6.18 -13.60 5.47
CA GLY A 100 -5.30 -14.40 4.63
C GLY A 100 -3.89 -13.81 4.56
N ILE A 101 -3.00 -14.46 3.81
CA ILE A 101 -1.65 -13.96 3.54
C ILE A 101 -1.55 -13.59 2.06
N ASP A 102 -1.15 -12.35 1.79
CA ASP A 102 -0.90 -11.83 0.43
C ASP A 102 0.41 -12.40 -0.14
N GLY A 103 0.62 -12.31 -1.46
CA GLY A 103 1.84 -12.77 -2.13
C GLY A 103 3.12 -12.03 -1.68
N CYS A 104 2.97 -10.90 -0.98
CA CYS A 104 4.07 -10.17 -0.34
C CYS A 104 4.25 -10.51 1.15
N SER A 105 3.63 -11.59 1.64
CA SER A 105 3.66 -12.06 3.03
C SER A 105 2.87 -11.22 4.05
N ALA A 106 2.30 -10.08 3.64
CA ALA A 106 1.51 -9.25 4.54
C ALA A 106 0.11 -9.84 4.81
N PRO A 107 -0.47 -9.61 6.00
CA PRO A 107 -1.88 -9.90 6.26
C PRO A 107 -2.80 -9.23 5.23
N ASN A 108 -3.78 -9.99 4.73
CA ASN A 108 -4.78 -9.54 3.78
C ASN A 108 -6.19 -9.78 4.33
N PHE A 109 -7.11 -8.85 4.08
CA PHE A 109 -8.42 -8.86 4.72
C PHE A 109 -9.52 -9.23 3.75
N ALA A 110 -10.27 -10.29 4.08
CA ALA A 110 -11.47 -10.72 3.38
C ALA A 110 -12.72 -10.33 4.17
N ILE A 111 -13.66 -9.68 3.49
CA ILE A 111 -14.93 -9.17 4.03
C ILE A 111 -16.05 -9.42 3.00
N PRO A 112 -17.31 -9.01 3.25
CA PRO A 112 -18.34 -8.98 2.22
C PRO A 112 -18.15 -7.83 1.21
N LEU A 113 -18.57 -8.03 -0.04
CA LEU A 113 -18.41 -7.05 -1.14
C LEU A 113 -19.00 -5.68 -0.79
N TYR A 114 -20.17 -5.66 -0.15
CA TYR A 114 -20.81 -4.43 0.31
C TYR A 114 -19.87 -3.60 1.21
N ASN A 115 -19.24 -4.23 2.20
CA ASN A 115 -18.35 -3.58 3.14
C ASN A 115 -17.07 -3.06 2.44
N ALA A 116 -16.54 -3.83 1.48
CA ALA A 116 -15.39 -3.40 0.68
C ALA A 116 -15.74 -2.17 -0.18
N ALA A 117 -16.88 -2.20 -0.89
CA ALA A 117 -17.36 -1.08 -1.69
C ALA A 117 -17.60 0.17 -0.83
N LEU A 118 -18.18 0.01 0.37
CA LEU A 118 -18.36 1.09 1.33
C LEU A 118 -17.03 1.68 1.80
N GLY A 119 -16.01 0.85 2.06
CA GLY A 119 -14.67 1.30 2.42
C GLY A 119 -14.04 2.19 1.34
N PHE A 120 -14.18 1.80 0.06
CA PHE A 120 -13.74 2.63 -1.07
C PHE A 120 -14.55 3.94 -1.19
N ALA A 121 -15.88 3.88 -1.06
CA ALA A 121 -16.72 5.07 -1.10
C ALA A 121 -16.31 6.08 -0.02
N ARG A 122 -16.03 5.61 1.20
CA ARG A 122 -15.57 6.44 2.32
C ARG A 122 -14.15 6.96 2.17
N LEU A 123 -13.28 6.27 1.43
CA LEU A 123 -11.93 6.77 1.13
C LEU A 123 -12.01 8.05 0.28
N VAL A 124 -12.91 8.09 -0.70
CA VAL A 124 -13.08 9.24 -1.61
C VAL A 124 -14.06 10.28 -1.09
N ASP A 125 -15.02 9.87 -0.25
CA ASP A 125 -16.04 10.72 0.34
C ASP A 125 -16.16 10.48 1.86
N PRO A 126 -15.23 11.03 2.65
CA PRO A 126 -15.11 10.71 4.07
C PRO A 126 -16.02 11.58 4.96
N ARG A 127 -17.18 12.03 4.46
CA ARG A 127 -18.05 12.98 5.16
C ARG A 127 -18.57 12.47 6.51
N ASP A 128 -18.76 11.16 6.63
CA ASP A 128 -19.30 10.50 7.83
C ASP A 128 -18.21 9.91 8.74
N LEU A 129 -16.94 10.22 8.48
CA LEU A 129 -15.80 9.73 9.26
C LEU A 129 -15.35 10.76 10.31
N PRO A 130 -14.76 10.31 11.44
CA PRO A 130 -14.13 11.21 12.40
C PRO A 130 -13.11 12.14 11.73
N GLU A 131 -12.98 13.38 12.23
CA GLU A 131 -12.18 14.43 11.58
C GLU A 131 -10.75 13.99 11.22
N LYS A 132 -10.06 13.30 12.15
CA LYS A 132 -8.71 12.78 11.92
C LYS A 132 -8.65 11.80 10.75
N ARG A 133 -9.65 10.91 10.65
CA ARG A 133 -9.75 9.92 9.56
C ARG A 133 -10.09 10.60 8.25
N ALA A 134 -11.07 11.51 8.26
CA ALA A 134 -11.46 12.26 7.08
C ALA A 134 -10.30 13.09 6.50
N LYS A 135 -9.49 13.70 7.37
CA LYS A 135 -8.27 14.41 6.96
C LYS A 135 -7.26 13.46 6.31
N ALA A 136 -7.03 12.27 6.88
CA ALA A 136 -6.14 11.28 6.30
C ALA A 136 -6.60 10.82 4.90
N CYS A 137 -7.90 10.51 4.74
CA CYS A 137 -8.49 10.15 3.45
C CYS A 137 -8.31 11.24 2.40
N LYS A 138 -8.57 12.51 2.76
CA LYS A 138 -8.35 13.67 1.86
C LYS A 138 -6.88 13.81 1.46
N THR A 139 -5.95 13.66 2.40
CA THR A 139 -4.50 13.73 2.10
C THR A 139 -4.08 12.62 1.14
N ILE A 140 -4.52 11.37 1.39
CA ILE A 140 -4.16 10.20 0.56
C ILE A 140 -4.72 10.38 -0.86
N THR A 141 -6.02 10.68 -0.98
CA THR A 141 -6.67 10.81 -2.29
C THR A 141 -6.14 12.00 -3.09
N ALA A 142 -5.88 13.15 -2.43
CA ALA A 142 -5.24 14.29 -3.08
C ALA A 142 -3.84 13.93 -3.61
N ALA A 143 -3.02 13.22 -2.83
CA ALA A 143 -1.70 12.78 -3.27
C ALA A 143 -1.78 11.80 -4.44
N MET A 144 -2.71 10.83 -4.40
CA MET A 144 -2.92 9.88 -5.50
C MET A 144 -3.32 10.59 -6.80
N MET A 145 -4.20 11.58 -6.72
CA MET A 145 -4.66 12.33 -7.90
C MET A 145 -3.63 13.33 -8.43
N ALA A 146 -2.80 13.92 -7.55
CA ALA A 146 -1.73 14.84 -7.94
C ALA A 146 -0.51 14.10 -8.52
N HIS A 147 -0.26 12.87 -8.07
CA HIS A 147 0.89 12.05 -8.46
C HIS A 147 0.46 10.63 -8.89
N PRO A 148 -0.38 10.49 -9.92
CA PRO A 148 -0.90 9.19 -10.35
C PRO A 148 0.20 8.22 -10.77
N GLU A 149 1.33 8.70 -11.29
CA GLU A 149 2.51 7.91 -11.62
C GLU A 149 3.14 7.25 -10.39
N MET A 150 2.96 7.81 -9.19
CA MET A 150 3.43 7.20 -7.94
C MET A 150 2.53 6.05 -7.47
N VAL A 151 1.31 5.94 -8.01
CA VAL A 151 0.36 4.89 -7.65
C VAL A 151 0.65 3.57 -8.38
N SER A 152 0.94 3.63 -9.69
CA SER A 152 1.15 2.44 -10.53
C SER A 152 2.21 2.58 -11.62
N GLY A 153 2.87 3.74 -11.74
CA GLY A 153 3.85 4.00 -12.79
C GLY A 153 3.24 4.47 -14.10
N PHE A 154 4.11 4.92 -15.00
CA PHE A 154 3.70 5.52 -16.26
C PHE A 154 3.00 4.52 -17.20
N GLY A 155 2.06 5.02 -18.01
CA GLY A 155 1.36 4.23 -19.03
C GLY A 155 0.34 3.21 -18.51
N ARG A 156 0.29 2.97 -17.20
CA ARG A 156 -0.69 2.05 -16.60
C ARG A 156 -2.12 2.62 -16.59
N PHE A 157 -3.10 1.72 -16.59
CA PHE A 157 -4.52 2.05 -16.67
C PHE A 157 -4.97 3.06 -15.61
N ASP A 158 -4.67 2.78 -14.34
CA ASP A 158 -5.01 3.64 -13.21
C ASP A 158 -4.33 5.01 -13.30
N THR A 159 -3.05 5.04 -13.67
CA THR A 159 -2.32 6.29 -13.92
C THR A 159 -2.99 7.11 -15.03
N ARG A 160 -3.28 6.49 -16.18
CA ARG A 160 -3.86 7.17 -17.33
C ARG A 160 -5.28 7.67 -17.04
N LEU A 161 -6.08 6.85 -16.36
CA LEU A 161 -7.46 7.19 -16.03
C LEU A 161 -7.52 8.35 -15.02
N MET A 162 -6.66 8.35 -14.00
CA MET A 162 -6.57 9.50 -13.07
C MET A 162 -6.08 10.77 -13.76
N GLN A 163 -5.12 10.70 -14.69
CA GLN A 163 -4.67 11.85 -15.50
C GLN A 163 -5.81 12.43 -16.35
N VAL A 164 -6.59 11.58 -17.04
CA VAL A 164 -7.76 12.01 -17.83
C VAL A 164 -8.86 12.55 -16.92
N GLY A 165 -9.02 11.97 -15.73
CA GLY A 165 -10.01 12.37 -14.72
C GLY A 165 -9.72 13.73 -14.07
N ARG A 166 -8.52 14.30 -14.21
CA ARG A 166 -8.15 15.66 -13.75
C ARG A 166 -8.56 15.93 -12.29
N GLY A 167 -8.26 14.99 -11.39
CA GLY A 167 -8.55 15.14 -9.96
C GLY A 167 -10.01 14.89 -9.56
N LYS A 168 -10.81 14.26 -10.41
CA LYS A 168 -12.21 13.91 -10.11
C LYS A 168 -12.44 12.48 -9.65
N LEU A 169 -11.42 11.63 -9.76
CA LEU A 169 -11.52 10.20 -9.46
C LEU A 169 -10.17 9.65 -9.00
N VAL A 170 -10.24 8.64 -8.13
CA VAL A 170 -9.10 7.84 -7.70
C VAL A 170 -9.28 6.44 -8.27
N VAL A 171 -8.20 5.87 -8.81
CA VAL A 171 -8.20 4.51 -9.37
C VAL A 171 -7.01 3.76 -8.82
N LYS A 172 -7.25 2.52 -8.40
CA LYS A 172 -6.18 1.59 -8.10
C LYS A 172 -6.57 0.23 -8.64
N VAL A 173 -5.75 -0.29 -9.55
CA VAL A 173 -5.86 -1.70 -9.95
C VAL A 173 -5.30 -2.56 -8.82
N GLY A 174 -6.04 -3.62 -8.45
CA GLY A 174 -5.63 -4.68 -7.53
C GLY A 174 -5.30 -5.99 -8.26
N ALA A 175 -4.93 -7.02 -7.51
CA ALA A 175 -5.05 -8.39 -7.99
C ALA A 175 -6.55 -8.71 -8.09
N GLU A 176 -7.04 -9.16 -9.23
CA GLU A 176 -8.47 -9.40 -9.42
C GLU A 176 -8.99 -10.36 -8.35
N GLY A 177 -9.93 -9.89 -7.54
CA GLY A 177 -10.31 -10.54 -6.30
C GLY A 177 -11.48 -9.82 -5.64
N TYR A 178 -12.64 -9.90 -6.29
CA TYR A 178 -13.97 -9.95 -5.66
C TYR A 178 -14.97 -10.61 -6.60
#